data_AF-A0A7V9MR61-F1
#
_entry.id   AF-A0A7V9MR61-F1
#
_cell.length_a   1.000
_cell.length_b   1.000
_cell.length_c   1.000
_cell.angle_alpha   90.00
_cell.angle_beta   90.00
_cell.angle_gamma   90.00
#
_symmetry.space_group_name_H-M   'P 1'
#
loop_
_entity.id
_entity.type
_entity.pdbx_description
1 polymer ?
#
loop_
_entity_poly.entity_id
_entity_poly.type
_entity_poly.pdbx_seq_one_letter_code
_entity_poly.pdbx_strand_id
1 'polypeptide(L)'
;MAGLPESALVQTGNNVLIGGFIILGPESEKVIVRAIGPSLPVSGKLADPILELHDANGGLLMSNDNWRSTQEPEIIATTVPPTNDLESAIVATLPPASYTAIVPGNNNTTGVALVEVYGLN
;
A
#
# COMPACT_ATOMS: atom_id res chain seq x y z
N MET A 1 7.53 -3.80 -13.92
CA MET A 1 7.77 -3.49 -12.50
C MET A 1 8.89 -4.30 -11.85
N ALA A 2 9.72 -3.68 -11.00
CA ALA A 2 10.61 -4.36 -10.04
C ALA A 2 10.29 -3.83 -8.63
N GLY A 3 9.52 -4.58 -7.86
CA GLY A 3 9.21 -4.30 -6.44
C GLY A 3 9.26 -5.61 -5.69
N LEU A 4 10.00 -5.66 -4.58
CA LEU A 4 10.06 -6.84 -3.71
C LEU A 4 8.95 -6.69 -2.66
N PRO A 5 8.22 -7.78 -2.30
CA PRO A 5 7.34 -7.75 -1.14
C PRO A 5 8.20 -7.53 0.12
N GLU A 6 7.90 -6.49 0.89
CA GLU A 6 8.68 -6.09 2.07
C GLU A 6 7.77 -6.08 3.31
N SER A 7 8.06 -6.97 4.26
CA SER A 7 7.39 -7.05 5.56
C SER A 7 8.24 -6.33 6.61
N ALA A 8 7.68 -5.34 7.31
CA ALA A 8 8.37 -4.69 8.44
C ALA A 8 7.40 -4.29 9.56
N LEU A 9 7.98 -3.91 10.70
CA LEU A 9 7.23 -3.35 11.83
C LEU A 9 6.88 -1.89 11.54
N VAL A 10 5.59 -1.55 11.60
CA VAL A 10 5.09 -0.18 11.62
C VAL A 10 5.19 0.36 13.04
N GLN A 11 5.98 1.40 13.23
CA GLN A 11 6.10 2.15 14.47
C GLN A 11 5.58 3.59 14.25
N THR A 12 5.51 4.38 15.32
CA THR A 12 5.11 5.78 15.25
C THR A 12 6.27 6.69 14.81
N GLY A 13 5.96 7.91 14.38
CA GLY A 13 6.97 8.90 13.96
C GLY A 13 7.61 8.55 12.62
N ASN A 14 8.94 8.64 12.51
CA ASN A 14 9.69 8.34 11.29
C ASN A 14 9.85 6.85 10.98
N ASN A 15 9.30 5.95 11.80
CA ASN A 15 9.52 4.52 11.74
C ASN A 15 8.28 3.76 11.21
N VAL A 16 7.56 4.36 10.26
CA VAL A 16 6.50 3.71 9.50
C VAL A 16 7.08 2.70 8.51
N LEU A 17 6.28 1.72 8.09
CA LEU A 17 6.70 0.81 7.02
C LEU A 17 6.76 1.60 5.70
N ILE A 18 7.90 1.53 5.03
CA ILE A 18 8.17 2.21 3.77
C ILE A 18 8.50 1.13 2.73
N GLY A 19 7.62 0.95 1.74
CA GLY A 19 7.86 0.09 0.59
C GLY A 19 8.16 0.93 -0.66
N GLY A 20 9.40 0.90 -1.15
CA GLY A 20 9.78 1.56 -2.40
C GLY A 20 9.56 0.66 -3.62
N PHE A 21 9.02 1.21 -4.71
CA PHE A 21 8.92 0.49 -5.97
C PHE A 21 9.14 1.40 -7.18
N ILE A 22 9.50 0.80 -8.32
CA ILE A 22 9.80 1.53 -9.55
C ILE A 22 8.95 0.99 -10.69
N ILE A 23 8.28 1.90 -11.39
CA ILE A 23 7.65 1.62 -12.68
C ILE A 23 8.70 1.81 -13.77
N LEU A 24 8.91 0.75 -14.56
CA LEU A 24 9.93 0.68 -15.61
C LEU A 24 9.25 0.63 -16.99
N GLY A 25 9.96 1.08 -18.02
CA GLY A 25 9.46 1.09 -19.40
C GLY A 25 9.06 2.50 -19.86
N PRO A 26 8.57 2.65 -21.09
CA PRO A 26 8.19 3.95 -21.64
C PRO A 26 6.73 4.35 -21.36
N GLU A 27 5.88 3.40 -20.95
CA GLU A 27 4.44 3.61 -20.77
C GLU A 27 4.04 3.57 -19.30
N SER A 28 2.90 4.19 -18.98
CA SER A 28 2.32 4.10 -17.64
C SER A 28 1.82 2.69 -17.35
N GLU A 29 2.12 2.17 -16.16
CA GLU A 29 1.69 0.85 -15.70
C GLU A 29 0.52 1.02 -14.72
N LYS A 30 -0.55 0.22 -14.88
CA LYS A 30 -1.62 0.16 -13.89
C LYS A 30 -1.17 -0.79 -12.79
N VAL A 31 -1.28 -0.36 -11.53
CA VAL A 31 -0.85 -1.13 -10.37
C VAL A 31 -1.90 -1.13 -9.27
N ILE A 32 -1.82 -2.11 -8.38
CA ILE A 32 -2.43 -2.08 -7.05
C ILE A 32 -1.33 -2.11 -5.99
N VAL A 33 -1.44 -1.21 -5.01
CA VAL A 33 -0.64 -1.21 -3.78
C VAL A 33 -1.56 -1.59 -2.64
N ARG A 34 -1.15 -2.52 -1.77
CA ARG A 34 -1.92 -3.00 -0.63
C ARG A 34 -1.14 -2.87 0.67
N ALA A 35 -1.82 -2.50 1.75
CA ALA A 35 -1.31 -2.56 3.11
C ALA A 35 -2.10 -3.62 3.90
N ILE A 36 -1.42 -4.71 4.25
CA ILE A 36 -2.00 -5.88 4.92
C ILE A 36 -1.54 -5.88 6.38
N GLY A 37 -2.50 -5.77 7.31
CA GLY A 37 -2.24 -5.80 8.75
C GLY A 37 -3.10 -6.86 9.45
N PRO A 38 -4.43 -6.65 9.55
CA PRO A 38 -5.35 -7.54 10.26
C PRO A 38 -5.34 -8.99 9.77
N SER A 39 -5.09 -9.23 8.48
CA SER A 39 -5.08 -10.59 7.94
C SER A 39 -3.77 -11.34 8.18
N LEU A 40 -2.72 -10.68 8.71
CA LEU A 40 -1.45 -11.35 8.97
C LEU A 40 -1.57 -12.41 10.08
N PRO A 41 -0.99 -13.61 9.91
CA PRO A 41 -0.99 -14.68 10.90
C PRO A 41 0.12 -14.49 11.94
N VAL A 42 0.31 -13.25 12.44
CA VAL A 42 1.36 -12.89 13.41
C VAL A 42 0.76 -12.19 14.63
N SER A 43 1.40 -12.34 15.78
CA SER A 43 1.07 -11.55 16.97
C SER A 43 1.56 -10.10 16.80
N GLY A 44 0.84 -9.14 17.38
CA GLY A 44 1.23 -7.72 17.30
C GLY A 44 1.08 -7.11 15.91
N LYS A 45 0.20 -7.66 15.07
CA LYS A 45 -0.14 -7.07 13.76
C LYS A 45 -0.83 -5.71 13.92
N LEU A 46 -0.61 -4.84 12.94
CA LEU A 46 -1.28 -3.55 12.86
C LEU A 46 -2.77 -3.79 12.59
N ALA A 47 -3.62 -3.27 13.46
CA ALA A 47 -5.06 -3.52 13.44
C ALA A 47 -5.82 -2.69 12.41
N ASP A 48 -5.24 -1.56 11.99
CA ASP A 48 -5.88 -0.59 11.11
C ASP A 48 -4.78 0.17 10.33
N PRO A 49 -4.21 -0.44 9.28
CA PRO A 49 -3.27 0.24 8.40
C PRO A 49 -3.95 1.38 7.63
N ILE A 50 -3.22 2.47 7.43
CA ILE A 50 -3.47 3.46 6.37
C ILE A 50 -2.41 3.25 5.30
N LEU A 51 -2.72 3.52 4.04
CA LEU A 51 -1.77 3.50 2.93
C LEU A 51 -1.68 4.89 2.29
N GLU A 52 -0.46 5.40 2.20
CA GLU A 52 -0.13 6.62 1.47
C GLU A 52 0.80 6.28 0.31
N LEU A 53 0.48 6.78 -0.89
CA LEU A 53 1.29 6.64 -2.09
C LEU A 53 1.93 7.99 -2.44
N HIS A 54 3.25 8.01 -2.56
CA HIS A 54 4.05 9.21 -2.81
C HIS A 54 4.83 9.10 -4.12
N ASP A 55 5.02 10.24 -4.78
CA ASP A 55 5.89 10.38 -5.96
C ASP A 55 7.38 10.41 -5.58
N ALA A 56 8.24 10.48 -6.61
CA ALA A 56 9.70 10.54 -6.45
C ALA A 56 10.21 11.78 -5.68
N ASN A 57 9.42 12.84 -5.58
CA ASN A 57 9.74 14.05 -4.81
C ASN A 57 9.18 14.00 -3.38
N GLY A 58 8.52 12.90 -2.99
CA GLY A 58 7.86 12.73 -1.70
C GLY A 58 6.47 13.38 -1.62
N GLY A 59 5.93 13.87 -2.74
CA GLY A 59 4.58 14.43 -2.81
C GLY A 59 3.53 13.34 -2.68
N LEU A 60 2.55 13.54 -1.79
CA LEU A 60 1.41 12.62 -1.63
C LEU A 60 0.55 12.65 -2.89
N LEU A 61 0.42 11.48 -3.54
CA LEU A 61 -0.44 11.28 -4.70
C LEU A 61 -1.83 10.82 -4.29
N MET A 62 -1.91 9.88 -3.35
CA MET A 62 -3.17 9.30 -2.89
C MET A 62 -3.00 8.68 -1.51
N SER A 63 -4.07 8.68 -0.71
CA SER A 63 -4.13 7.92 0.54
C SER A 63 -5.44 7.13 0.62
N ASN A 64 -5.41 6.01 1.34
CA ASN A 64 -6.59 5.22 1.64
C ASN A 64 -6.44 4.56 3.02
N ASP A 65 -7.53 4.54 3.79
CA ASP A 65 -7.62 3.91 5.10
C ASP A 65 -8.23 2.51 4.93
N ASN A 66 -9.46 2.44 4.43
CA ASN A 66 -10.19 1.20 4.19
C ASN A 66 -10.41 1.00 2.68
N TRP A 67 -10.03 -0.16 2.15
CA TRP A 67 -10.00 -0.42 0.70
C TRP A 67 -11.37 -0.24 0.04
N ARG A 68 -12.47 -0.45 0.78
CA ARG A 68 -13.83 -0.26 0.27
C ARG A 68 -14.30 1.21 0.23
N SER A 69 -13.58 2.15 0.83
CA SER A 69 -14.09 3.51 1.01
C SER A 69 -14.10 4.37 -0.26
N THR A 70 -13.14 4.15 -1.17
CA THR A 70 -12.92 5.07 -2.30
C THR A 70 -12.86 4.39 -3.67
N GLN A 71 -12.31 3.17 -3.75
CA GLN A 71 -12.04 2.47 -5.02
C GLN A 71 -12.56 1.02 -4.99
N GLU A 72 -13.63 0.74 -4.25
CA GLU A 72 -14.15 -0.63 -4.08
C GLU A 72 -14.36 -1.39 -5.40
N PRO A 73 -15.05 -0.82 -6.42
CA PRO A 73 -15.24 -1.52 -7.69
C PRO A 73 -13.93 -1.81 -8.42
N GLU A 74 -13.01 -0.84 -8.46
CA GLU A 74 -11.72 -0.97 -9.12
C GLU A 74 -10.82 -2.01 -8.43
N ILE A 75 -10.83 -2.03 -7.09
CA ILE A 75 -10.06 -2.97 -6.28
C ILE A 75 -10.61 -4.39 -6.44
N ILE A 76 -11.93 -4.57 -6.44
CA ILE A 76 -12.56 -5.87 -6.73
C ILE A 76 -12.17 -6.35 -8.14
N ALA A 77 -12.17 -5.45 -9.13
CA ALA A 77 -11.81 -5.78 -10.51
C ALA A 77 -10.36 -6.24 -10.68
N THR A 78 -9.47 -5.98 -9.71
CA THR A 78 -8.09 -6.50 -9.73
C THR A 78 -7.99 -8.00 -9.46
N THR A 79 -9.07 -8.64 -8.98
CA THR A 79 -9.12 -10.05 -8.51
C THR A 79 -8.24 -10.36 -7.30
N VAL A 80 -7.51 -9.37 -6.77
CA VAL A 80 -6.66 -9.47 -5.58
C VAL A 80 -7.03 -8.41 -4.52
N PRO A 81 -8.31 -8.23 -4.17
CA PRO A 81 -8.68 -7.29 -3.11
C PRO A 81 -8.10 -7.74 -1.75
N PRO A 82 -7.85 -6.82 -0.82
CA PRO A 82 -7.63 -7.18 0.59
C PRO A 82 -8.81 -8.00 1.14
N THR A 83 -8.55 -8.84 2.13
CA THR A 83 -9.57 -9.76 2.66
C THR A 83 -10.26 -9.25 3.92
N ASN A 84 -9.63 -8.29 4.60
CA ASN A 84 -10.23 -7.59 5.72
C ASN A 84 -10.64 -6.17 5.29
N ASP A 85 -11.81 -5.71 5.71
CA ASP A 85 -12.32 -4.38 5.34
C ASP A 85 -11.50 -3.23 5.94
N LEU A 86 -10.74 -3.48 7.02
CA LEU A 86 -9.79 -2.54 7.64
C LEU A 86 -8.41 -2.53 6.98
N GLU A 87 -8.24 -3.22 5.86
CA GLU A 87 -6.99 -3.13 5.08
C GLU A 87 -7.11 -2.02 4.05
N SER A 88 -5.97 -1.42 3.69
CA SER A 88 -5.94 -0.36 2.68
C SER A 88 -5.47 -0.89 1.34
N ALA A 89 -6.01 -0.33 0.27
CA ALA A 89 -5.47 -0.54 -1.08
C ALA A 89 -5.66 0.70 -1.95
N ILE A 90 -4.73 0.91 -2.88
CA ILE A 90 -4.77 1.97 -3.89
C ILE A 90 -4.56 1.33 -5.26
N VAL A 91 -5.47 1.60 -6.19
CA VAL A 91 -5.28 1.29 -7.61
C VAL A 91 -4.92 2.57 -8.34
N ALA A 92 -3.80 2.58 -9.06
CA ALA A 92 -3.32 3.77 -9.78
C ALA A 92 -2.67 3.40 -11.11
N THR A 93 -2.79 4.29 -12.09
CA THR A 93 -2.00 4.22 -13.33
C THR A 93 -0.85 5.20 -13.20
N LEU A 94 0.37 4.68 -13.13
CA LEU A 94 1.56 5.43 -12.77
C LEU A 94 2.53 5.51 -13.95
N PRO A 95 3.00 6.71 -14.34
CA PRO A 95 4.07 6.82 -15.33
C PRO A 95 5.39 6.21 -14.83
N PRO A 96 6.36 5.97 -15.72
CA PRO A 96 7.69 5.48 -15.33
C PRO A 96 8.39 6.45 -14.36
N ALA A 97 8.49 6.06 -13.10
CA ALA A 97 9.15 6.79 -12.02
C ALA A 97 9.36 5.89 -10.80
N SER A 98 10.04 6.43 -9.78
CA SER A 98 10.10 5.83 -8.46
C SER A 98 8.93 6.31 -7.61
N TYR A 99 8.37 5.41 -6.81
CA TYR A 99 7.25 5.66 -5.92
C TYR A 99 7.52 5.05 -4.55
N THR A 100 6.88 5.64 -3.55
CA THR A 100 6.98 5.17 -2.16
C THR A 100 5.60 4.93 -1.60
N ALA A 101 5.39 3.73 -1.05
CA ALA A 101 4.22 3.40 -0.24
C ALA A 101 4.60 3.55 1.24
N ILE A 102 3.85 4.38 1.97
CA ILE A 102 4.03 4.60 3.41
C ILE A 102 2.80 4.04 4.13
N VAL A 103 3.02 3.24 5.17
CA VAL A 103 1.93 2.61 5.94
C VAL A 103 1.98 3.06 7.39
N PRO A 104 1.32 4.17 7.75
CA PRO A 104 1.06 4.53 9.13
C PRO A 104 -0.08 3.70 9.72
N GLY A 105 -0.10 3.57 11.05
CA GLY A 105 -1.27 3.04 11.76
C GLY A 105 -2.30 4.13 12.03
N ASN A 106 -3.59 3.83 11.82
CA ASN A 106 -4.66 4.75 12.18
C ASN A 106 -4.57 5.15 13.66
N ASN A 107 -4.84 6.42 13.98
CA ASN A 107 -4.70 7.01 15.31
C ASN A 107 -3.31 6.82 15.95
N ASN A 108 -2.23 6.75 15.15
CA ASN A 108 -0.86 6.51 15.60
C ASN A 108 -0.68 5.14 16.30
N THR A 109 -1.44 4.13 15.88
CA THR A 109 -1.22 2.75 16.34
C THR A 109 0.05 2.16 15.71
N THR A 110 0.54 1.07 16.31
CA THR A 110 1.76 0.37 15.87
C THR A 110 1.50 -1.11 15.73
N GLY A 111 2.30 -1.79 14.92
CA GLY A 111 2.21 -3.23 14.74
C GLY A 111 2.92 -3.71 13.48
N VAL A 112 2.88 -5.01 13.23
CA VAL A 112 3.41 -5.59 11.99
C VAL A 112 2.43 -5.35 10.84
N ALA A 113 2.92 -4.83 9.71
CA ALA A 113 2.17 -4.77 8.46
C ALA A 113 3.03 -5.26 7.29
N LEU A 114 2.39 -5.55 6.17
CA LEU A 114 3.02 -5.95 4.92
C LEU A 114 2.55 -5.01 3.81
N VAL A 115 3.48 -4.51 3.01
CA VAL A 115 3.18 -3.79 1.77
C VAL A 115 3.41 -4.70 0.58
N GLU A 116 2.42 -4.74 -0.31
CA GLU A 116 2.49 -5.50 -1.55
C GLU A 116 2.16 -4.60 -2.74
N VAL A 117 2.87 -4.79 -3.85
CA VAL A 117 2.64 -4.05 -5.09
C VAL A 117 2.51 -5.06 -6.24
N TYR A 118 1.43 -4.95 -7.01
CA TYR A 118 1.18 -5.79 -8.18
C TYR A 118 0.90 -4.94 -9.42
N GLY A 119 1.53 -5.32 -10.54
CA GLY A 119 1.17 -4.80 -11.86
C GLY A 119 -0.12 -5.45 -12.34
N LEU A 120 -1.00 -4.65 -12.92
CA LEU A 120 -2.32 -5.02 -13.44
C LEU A 120 -2.29 -4.90 -14.97
N ASN A 121 -1.67 -5.87 -15.63
CA ASN A 121 -1.64 -5.98 -17.09
C ASN A 121 -2.85 -6.73 -17.64
#